data_AF-A0A1H4GWD1-F1
#
_entry.id   AF-A0A1H4GWD1-F1
#
_cell.length_a   1.000
_cell.length_b   1.000
_cell.length_c   1.000
_cell.angle_alpha   90.00
_cell.angle_beta   90.00
_cell.angle_gamma   90.00
#
_symmetry.space_group_name_H-M   'P 1'
#
loop_
_entity.id
_entity.type
_entity.pdbx_description
1 polymer ?
#
loop_
_entity_poly.entity_id
_entity_poly.type
_entity_poly.pdbx_seq_one_letter_code
_entity_poly.pdbx_strand_id
1 'polypeptide(L)'
;MSLDILIYTEKENKIISMSETLHKSIFSYDDYKNYKQLRKIKDYYLADETFYGASLANLIAEFEKFKEHGRIEFKYELIILIDYLKNKNVETVRFSGD
;
A
#
# COMPACT_ATOMS: atom_id res chain seq x y z
N MET A 1 14.14 -6.70 4.60
CA MET A 1 12.90 -7.03 5.37
C MET A 1 11.71 -6.94 4.42
N SER A 2 10.46 -7.26 4.80
CA SER A 2 9.26 -6.85 4.03
C SER A 2 8.29 -6.03 4.89
N LEU A 3 7.47 -5.16 4.27
CA LEU A 3 6.35 -4.56 4.96
C LEU A 3 5.15 -5.50 4.80
N ASP A 4 4.65 -6.04 5.90
CA ASP A 4 3.55 -6.99 5.87
C ASP A 4 2.23 -6.26 5.69
N ILE A 5 1.42 -6.77 4.75
CA ILE A 5 0.12 -6.24 4.42
C ILE A 5 -0.90 -7.32 4.71
N LEU A 6 -1.64 -7.12 5.80
CA LEU A 6 -2.75 -7.97 6.19
C LEU A 6 -4.02 -7.44 5.52
N ILE A 7 -4.61 -8.25 4.67
CA ILE A 7 -5.84 -7.96 3.94
C ILE A 7 -6.95 -8.80 4.56
N TYR A 8 -7.99 -8.12 5.01
CA TYR A 8 -9.18 -8.73 5.58
C TYR A 8 -10.30 -8.66 4.56
N THR A 9 -10.86 -9.81 4.22
CA THR A 9 -12.05 -9.91 3.37
C THR A 9 -13.18 -10.60 4.13
N GLU A 10 -14.40 -10.50 3.62
CA GLU A 10 -15.57 -11.20 4.18
C GLU A 10 -15.37 -12.73 4.31
N LYS A 11 -14.48 -13.33 3.51
CA LYS A 11 -14.31 -14.79 3.44
C LYS A 11 -13.01 -15.29 4.07
N GLU A 12 -11.94 -14.55 3.92
CA GLU A 12 -10.61 -14.96 4.36
C GLU A 12 -9.70 -13.77 4.68
N ASN A 13 -8.72 -14.03 5.55
CA ASN A 13 -7.61 -13.11 5.81
C ASN A 13 -6.41 -13.57 5.00
N LYS A 14 -5.77 -12.63 4.30
CA LYS A 14 -4.59 -12.90 3.50
C LYS A 14 -3.44 -12.02 3.97
N ILE A 15 -2.25 -12.60 4.08
CA ILE A 15 -1.03 -11.86 4.31
C ILE A 15 -0.27 -11.84 2.99
N ILE A 16 0.04 -10.64 2.52
CA ILE A 16 0.99 -10.43 1.43
C ILE A 16 2.10 -9.52 1.94
N SER A 17 3.23 -9.50 1.26
CA SER A 17 4.35 -8.62 1.58
C SER A 17 4.56 -7.59 0.48
N MET A 18 4.81 -6.35 0.87
CA MET A 18 5.43 -5.35 0.01
C MET A 18 6.94 -5.51 0.13
N SER A 19 7.61 -5.68 -1.01
CA SER A 19 9.05 -5.82 -1.06
C SER A 19 9.73 -4.53 -0.57
N GLU A 20 10.90 -4.69 0.04
CA GLU A 20 11.74 -3.55 0.43
C GLU A 20 12.05 -2.65 -0.77
N THR A 21 12.20 -3.24 -1.96
CA THR A 21 12.52 -2.49 -3.17
C THR A 21 11.34 -1.67 -3.66
N LEU A 22 10.11 -2.21 -3.62
CA LEU A 22 8.90 -1.43 -3.90
C LEU A 22 8.71 -0.32 -2.87
N HIS A 23 8.87 -0.63 -1.59
CA HIS A 23 8.78 0.37 -0.52
C HIS A 23 9.79 1.50 -0.74
N LYS A 24 11.07 1.17 -0.94
CA LYS A 24 12.10 2.15 -1.29
C LYS A 24 11.72 2.94 -2.53
N SER A 25 11.22 2.29 -3.58
CA SER A 25 10.81 2.98 -4.79
C SER A 25 9.67 3.98 -4.59
N ILE A 26 8.76 3.73 -3.64
CA ILE A 26 7.65 4.65 -3.32
C ILE A 26 8.14 5.81 -2.44
N PHE A 27 9.00 5.53 -1.46
CA PHE A 27 9.34 6.49 -0.42
C PHE A 27 10.72 7.16 -0.56
N SER A 28 11.50 6.82 -1.59
CA SER A 28 12.81 7.45 -1.86
C SER A 28 12.71 8.86 -2.43
N TYR A 29 11.57 9.23 -3.03
CA TYR A 29 11.34 10.56 -3.60
C TYR A 29 10.24 11.29 -2.83
N ASP A 30 10.24 12.62 -2.90
CA ASP A 30 9.27 13.44 -2.16
C ASP A 30 7.85 13.44 -2.75
N ASP A 31 7.64 12.78 -3.91
CA ASP A 31 6.36 12.71 -4.59
C ASP A 31 5.25 12.14 -3.68
N TYR A 32 5.57 11.17 -2.81
CA TYR A 32 4.58 10.59 -1.86
C TYR A 32 4.05 11.61 -0.86
N LYS A 33 4.77 12.73 -0.59
CA LYS A 33 4.39 13.71 0.44
C LYS A 33 3.07 14.42 0.12
N ASN A 34 2.64 14.40 -1.14
CA ASN A 34 1.36 14.96 -1.59
C ASN A 34 0.17 14.02 -1.33
N TYR A 35 0.43 12.78 -0.92
CA TYR A 35 -0.55 11.72 -0.76
C TYR A 35 -0.74 11.41 0.72
N LYS A 36 -1.93 11.72 1.24
CA LYS A 36 -2.21 11.72 2.68
C LYS A 36 -2.11 10.32 3.28
N GLN A 37 -2.62 9.29 2.59
CA GLN A 37 -2.59 7.92 3.07
C GLN A 37 -1.22 7.28 2.87
N LEU A 38 -0.53 7.52 1.73
CA LEU A 38 0.83 7.02 1.52
C LEU A 38 1.80 7.52 2.60
N ARG A 39 1.68 8.78 3.04
CA ARG A 39 2.53 9.31 4.13
C ARG A 39 2.43 8.52 5.43
N LYS A 40 1.30 7.86 5.70
CA LYS A 40 1.08 7.11 6.94
C LYS A 40 1.86 5.79 6.97
N ILE A 41 2.07 5.19 5.81
CA ILE A 41 2.78 3.91 5.66
C ILE A 41 4.22 4.10 5.17
N LYS A 42 4.75 5.32 5.26
CA LYS A 42 6.14 5.64 4.87
C LYS A 42 7.16 4.98 5.79
N ASP A 43 6.89 5.00 7.09
CA ASP A 43 7.84 4.49 8.05
C ASP A 43 7.72 2.98 8.12
N TYR A 44 8.61 2.33 7.38
CA TYR A 44 8.66 0.89 7.23
C TYR A 44 8.67 0.10 8.55
N TYR A 45 9.35 0.63 9.57
CA TYR A 45 9.55 -0.04 10.86
C TYR A 45 8.48 0.32 11.89
N LEU A 46 7.81 1.45 11.70
CA LEU A 46 6.81 1.97 12.64
C LEU A 46 5.38 1.95 12.07
N ALA A 47 5.20 1.49 10.83
CA ALA A 47 3.89 1.38 10.22
C ALA A 47 3.03 0.39 11.00
N ASP A 48 1.98 0.89 11.65
CA ASP A 48 0.88 0.11 12.20
C ASP A 48 -0.44 0.79 11.82
N GLU A 49 -0.67 0.89 10.52
CA GLU A 49 -1.77 1.68 9.97
C GLU A 49 -2.81 0.78 9.33
N THR A 50 -4.05 0.98 9.77
CA THR A 50 -5.21 0.21 9.29
C THR A 50 -6.14 1.11 8.48
N PHE A 51 -6.45 0.69 7.27
CA PHE A 51 -7.32 1.38 6.33
C PHE A 51 -8.60 0.58 6.09
N TYR A 52 -9.74 1.26 6.07
CA TYR A 52 -11.05 0.67 5.83
C TYR A 52 -12.00 1.72 5.23
N GLY A 53 -13.02 1.25 4.50
CA GLY A 53 -14.01 2.13 3.88
C GLY A 53 -13.37 3.26 3.04
N ALA A 54 -13.67 4.52 3.39
CA ALA A 54 -13.18 5.68 2.65
C ALA A 54 -11.66 5.87 2.73
N SER A 55 -10.99 5.49 3.83
CA SER A 55 -9.53 5.64 3.91
C SER A 55 -8.82 4.62 3.01
N LEU A 56 -9.36 3.41 2.91
CA LEU A 56 -8.89 2.38 1.97
C LEU A 56 -9.11 2.81 0.51
N ALA A 57 -10.30 3.30 0.17
CA ALA A 57 -10.57 3.81 -1.18
C ALA A 57 -9.61 4.95 -1.57
N ASN A 58 -9.32 5.86 -0.63
CA ASN A 58 -8.33 6.91 -0.84
C ASN A 58 -6.93 6.36 -1.03
N LEU A 59 -6.51 5.38 -0.21
CA LEU A 59 -5.19 4.76 -0.35
C LEU A 59 -5.00 4.13 -1.73
N ILE A 60 -6.00 3.37 -2.21
CA ILE A 60 -5.97 2.77 -3.55
C ILE A 60 -5.84 3.85 -4.62
N ALA A 61 -6.63 4.93 -4.55
CA ALA A 61 -6.56 6.03 -5.52
C ALA A 61 -5.22 6.76 -5.48
N GLU A 62 -4.60 6.91 -4.30
CA GLU A 62 -3.27 7.47 -4.16
C GLU A 62 -2.21 6.57 -4.79
N PHE A 63 -2.28 5.25 -4.60
CA PHE A 63 -1.39 4.30 -5.28
C PHE A 63 -1.55 4.34 -6.81
N GLU A 64 -2.77 4.47 -7.33
CA GLU A 64 -3.01 4.58 -8.78
C GLU A 64 -2.40 5.86 -9.36
N LYS A 65 -2.63 7.01 -8.71
CA LYS A 65 -2.02 8.29 -9.12
C LYS A 65 -0.51 8.24 -9.03
N PHE A 66 0.02 7.62 -7.98
CA PHE A 66 1.45 7.46 -7.78
C PHE A 66 2.06 6.53 -8.84
N LYS A 67 1.37 5.45 -9.24
CA LYS A 67 1.79 4.57 -10.35
C LYS A 67 1.93 5.35 -11.68
N GLU A 68 1.01 6.27 -11.94
CA GLU A 68 0.99 7.08 -13.18
C GLU A 68 2.08 8.16 -13.18
N HIS A 69 2.24 8.88 -12.07
CA HIS A 69 3.07 10.09 -12.02
C HIS A 69 4.40 9.94 -11.26
N GLY A 70 4.52 8.91 -10.43
CA GLY A 70 5.69 8.66 -9.59
C GLY A 70 6.83 8.00 -10.34
N ARG A 71 8.05 8.30 -9.89
CA ARG A 71 9.27 7.60 -10.32
C ARG A 71 9.34 6.24 -9.63
N ILE A 72 8.77 5.22 -10.26
CA ILE A 72 8.69 3.87 -9.71
C ILE A 72 9.42 2.89 -10.62
N GLU A 73 10.44 2.21 -10.09
CA GLU A 73 11.15 1.14 -10.79
C GLU A 73 10.38 -0.19 -10.75
N PHE A 74 9.59 -0.42 -9.70
CA PHE A 74 8.86 -1.67 -9.45
C PHE A 74 7.35 -1.57 -9.73
N LYS A 75 6.97 -0.98 -10.88
CA LYS A 75 5.56 -0.73 -11.23
C LYS A 75 4.69 -1.98 -11.25
N TYR A 76 5.25 -3.13 -11.63
CA TYR A 76 4.49 -4.38 -11.74
C TYR A 76 4.02 -4.90 -10.37
N GLU A 77 4.87 -4.83 -9.34
CA GLU A 77 4.50 -5.21 -7.98
C GLU A 77 3.42 -4.28 -7.42
N LEU A 78 3.54 -2.97 -7.68
CA LEU A 78 2.50 -2.01 -7.32
C LEU A 78 1.17 -2.28 -8.04
N ILE A 79 1.20 -2.66 -9.33
CA ILE A 79 -0.01 -3.02 -10.09
C ILE A 79 -0.67 -4.24 -9.45
N ILE A 80 0.09 -5.29 -9.14
CA ILE A 80 -0.44 -6.47 -8.47
C ILE A 80 -1.08 -6.09 -7.12
N LEU A 81 -0.40 -5.26 -6.31
CA LEU A 81 -0.94 -4.77 -5.05
C LEU A 81 -2.27 -4.02 -5.26
N ILE A 82 -2.31 -3.07 -6.18
CA ILE A 82 -3.54 -2.31 -6.51
C ILE A 82 -4.65 -3.25 -6.96
N ASP A 83 -4.36 -4.20 -7.86
CA ASP A 83 -5.34 -5.15 -8.38
C ASP A 83 -5.88 -6.07 -7.27
N TYR A 84 -5.05 -6.44 -6.30
CA TYR A 84 -5.48 -7.17 -5.11
C TYR A 84 -6.40 -6.33 -4.23
N LEU A 85 -6.01 -5.08 -3.95
CA LEU A 85 -6.79 -4.18 -3.10
C LEU A 85 -8.12 -3.78 -3.74
N LYS A 86 -8.20 -3.78 -5.07
CA LYS A 86 -9.42 -3.49 -5.84
C LYS A 86 -10.29 -4.73 -6.06
N ASN A 87 -9.73 -5.94 -6.00
CA ASN A 87 -10.51 -7.16 -6.16
C ASN A 87 -11.38 -7.44 -4.94
N LYS A 88 -12.55 -8.02 -5.22
CA LYS A 88 -13.77 -7.87 -4.41
C LYS A 88 -13.65 -8.29 -2.94
N ASN A 89 -14.28 -7.48 -2.09
CA ASN A 89 -14.58 -7.65 -0.67
C ASN A 89 -13.42 -7.40 0.30
N VAL A 90 -12.41 -6.61 -0.08
CA VAL A 90 -11.45 -6.08 0.91
C VAL A 90 -12.17 -5.06 1.80
N GLU A 91 -12.38 -5.44 3.06
CA GLU A 91 -13.01 -4.58 4.05
C GLU A 91 -11.97 -3.70 4.74
N THR A 92 -10.83 -4.31 5.07
CA THR A 92 -9.78 -3.70 5.87
C THR A 92 -8.41 -4.14 5.37
N VAL A 93 -7.45 -3.21 5.40
CA VAL A 93 -6.04 -3.47 5.10
C VAL A 93 -5.19 -2.90 6.21
N ARG A 94 -4.32 -3.71 6.79
CA ARG A 94 -3.34 -3.27 7.79
C ARG A 94 -1.94 -3.41 7.23
N PHE A 95 -1.17 -2.34 7.31
CA PHE A 95 0.27 -2.34 7.04
C PHE A 95 0.99 -2.45 8.38
N SER A 96 1.81 -3.48 8.54
CA SER A 96 2.61 -3.74 9.73
C SER A 96 4.08 -3.79 9.35
N GLY A 97 4.88 -2.92 9.98
CA GLY A 97 6.32 -3.12 10.07
C GLY A 97 6.65 -4.40 10.84
N ASP A 98 7.78 -5.00 10.49
CA ASP A 98 8.44 -6.08 11.24
C ASP A 98 9.31 -5.47 12.35
#